data_AF-A0A3S0FXX4-F1
#
_entry.id   AF-A0A3S0FXX4-F1
#
_cell.length_a   1.000
_cell.length_b   1.000
_cell.length_c   1.000
_cell.angle_alpha   90.00
_cell.angle_beta   90.00
_cell.angle_gamma   90.00
#
_symmetry.space_group_name_H-M   'P 1'
#
loop_
_entity.id
_entity.type
_entity.pdbx_description
1 polymer ?
#
loop_
_entity_poly.entity_id
_entity_poly.type
_entity_poly.pdbx_seq_one_letter_code
_entity_poly.pdbx_strand_id
1 'polypeptide(L)'
;MNLVFKYDNTEDDHITAFSALLDEHGGDEHSITQELWSKLRYDSYLPLTKSYIEANEVGKISDYLLEQFDNGIYGFEFFTLVSDALIANGDKNRLTDFWKSIVLTRFSHRHYEAVGKSLQLMRDAFLKLEGSTEEVDELQSQLEIKRQRRKKRQSPAPPENRVAPSELSETRFWNLIGQSKRHEENSYAQVLLRTENLRDSLSRLTATEIKQFADIFRQKLNESYTWELWALAYIAFGGCSDDGFEYFRTWLISEGQEVFERLIDKPESILQLGIRPCKLESMLYVPEELYSEMTGEVLELSVPSLTEPSGVEWEESEEVLQELYPAIYKHFSK
;
A
#
# COMPACT_ATOMS: atom_id res chain seq x y z
N MET A 1 -5.15 5.95 -17.22
CA MET A 1 -6.21 6.41 -18.14
C MET A 1 -7.20 7.39 -17.48
N ASN A 2 -7.61 7.23 -16.22
CA ASN A 2 -8.64 8.10 -15.60
C ASN A 2 -8.21 9.50 -15.11
N LEU A 3 -6.98 9.96 -15.37
CA LEU A 3 -6.50 11.29 -14.92
C LEU A 3 -6.32 12.32 -16.07
N VAL A 4 -6.64 11.94 -17.31
CA VAL A 4 -6.63 12.83 -18.48
C VAL A 4 -8.00 13.52 -18.69
N PHE A 5 -9.04 13.10 -17.98
CA PHE A 5 -10.43 13.56 -18.13
C PHE A 5 -10.71 15.03 -17.77
N LYS A 6 -9.70 15.83 -17.40
CA LYS A 6 -9.88 17.26 -17.12
C LYS A 6 -9.57 18.19 -18.30
N TYR A 7 -9.15 17.64 -19.44
CA TYR A 7 -8.96 18.39 -20.68
C TYR A 7 -9.94 17.89 -21.75
N ASP A 8 -10.94 18.71 -21.98
CA ASP A 8 -12.01 18.56 -22.94
C ASP A 8 -11.49 18.66 -24.39
N ASN A 9 -11.41 17.53 -25.11
CA ASN A 9 -11.98 17.26 -26.45
C ASN A 9 -11.15 16.29 -27.32
N THR A 10 -11.76 15.14 -27.64
CA THR A 10 -11.43 14.15 -28.70
C THR A 10 -10.15 13.29 -28.56
N GLU A 11 -10.27 12.00 -28.91
CA GLU A 11 -9.16 11.01 -28.95
C GLU A 11 -7.96 11.47 -29.78
N ASP A 12 -8.19 12.24 -30.85
CA ASP A 12 -7.14 12.75 -31.74
C ASP A 12 -6.21 13.76 -31.05
N ASP A 13 -6.71 14.57 -30.11
CA ASP A 13 -5.89 15.52 -29.35
C ASP A 13 -5.01 14.81 -28.31
N HIS A 14 -5.47 13.69 -27.76
CA HIS A 14 -4.70 12.87 -26.82
C HIS A 14 -3.55 12.13 -27.50
N ILE A 15 -3.79 11.57 -28.70
CA ILE A 15 -2.75 10.92 -29.50
C ILE A 15 -1.71 11.95 -29.95
N THR A 16 -2.16 13.15 -30.34
CA THR A 16 -1.27 14.24 -30.76
C THR A 16 -0.42 14.76 -29.60
N ALA A 17 -1.00 14.98 -28.42
CA ALA A 17 -0.27 15.41 -27.23
C ALA A 17 0.73 14.35 -26.75
N PHE A 18 0.35 13.07 -26.76
CA PHE A 18 1.25 11.97 -26.39
C PHE A 18 2.38 11.79 -27.42
N SER A 19 2.09 11.94 -28.71
CA SER A 19 3.10 11.89 -29.77
C SER A 19 4.10 13.04 -29.69
N ALA A 20 3.64 14.25 -29.35
CA ALA A 20 4.52 15.39 -29.11
C ALA A 20 5.47 15.16 -27.91
N LEU A 21 4.96 14.55 -26.83
CA LEU A 21 5.80 14.16 -25.69
C LEU A 21 6.79 13.05 -26.05
N LEU A 22 6.39 12.09 -26.90
CA LEU A 22 7.31 11.09 -27.45
C LEU A 22 8.45 11.74 -28.22
N ASP A 23 8.15 12.72 -29.07
CA ASP A 23 9.18 13.43 -29.83
C ASP A 23 10.10 14.27 -28.91
N GLU A 24 9.55 14.97 -27.91
CA GLU A 24 10.32 15.77 -26.95
C GLU A 24 11.26 14.93 -26.08
N HIS A 25 10.84 13.72 -25.71
CA HIS A 25 11.62 12.79 -24.89
C HIS A 25 12.37 11.73 -25.70
N GLY A 26 12.44 11.86 -27.03
CA GLY A 26 13.20 10.96 -27.90
C GLY A 26 12.67 9.51 -27.89
N GLY A 27 11.37 9.32 -27.68
CA GLY A 27 10.69 8.04 -27.62
C GLY A 27 10.82 7.31 -26.29
N ASP A 28 11.38 7.95 -25.25
CA ASP A 28 11.46 7.35 -23.91
C ASP A 28 10.12 7.49 -23.16
N GLU A 29 9.26 6.48 -23.35
CA GLU A 29 7.98 6.34 -22.65
C GLU A 29 8.13 6.43 -21.11
N HIS A 30 9.25 6.01 -20.55
CA HIS A 30 9.49 6.09 -19.10
C HIS A 30 9.65 7.55 -18.66
N SER A 31 10.46 8.35 -19.35
CA SER A 31 10.65 9.77 -19.04
C SER A 31 9.37 10.58 -19.21
N ILE A 32 8.56 10.27 -20.23
CA ILE A 32 7.25 10.92 -20.46
C ILE A 32 6.29 10.58 -19.33
N THR A 33 6.24 9.31 -18.94
CA THR A 33 5.42 8.86 -17.83
C THR A 33 5.84 9.57 -16.55
N GLN A 34 7.14 9.67 -16.25
CA GLN A 34 7.65 10.41 -15.08
C GLN A 34 7.29 11.91 -15.14
N GLU A 35 7.43 12.54 -16.31
CA GLU A 35 7.10 13.97 -16.48
C GLU A 35 5.61 14.24 -16.31
N LEU A 36 4.75 13.50 -17.02
CA LEU A 36 3.29 13.59 -16.89
C LEU A 36 2.84 13.28 -15.46
N TRP A 37 3.40 12.23 -14.85
CA TRP A 37 3.14 11.90 -13.45
C TRP A 37 3.63 12.97 -12.48
N SER A 38 4.67 13.72 -12.81
CA SER A 38 5.15 14.83 -11.98
C SER A 38 4.23 16.04 -12.11
N LYS A 39 3.90 16.46 -13.33
CA LYS A 39 3.09 17.66 -13.64
C LYS A 39 1.63 17.49 -13.19
N LEU A 40 0.98 16.40 -13.60
CA LEU A 40 -0.42 16.14 -13.27
C LEU A 40 -0.64 15.96 -11.76
N ARG A 41 0.35 15.44 -11.03
CA ARG A 41 0.28 15.34 -9.56
C ARG A 41 0.50 16.68 -8.88
N TYR A 42 1.54 17.42 -9.24
CA TYR A 42 1.88 18.66 -8.53
C TYR A 42 0.77 19.71 -8.65
N ASP A 43 0.19 19.83 -9.84
CA ASP A 43 -0.90 20.78 -10.11
C ASP A 43 -2.23 20.38 -9.45
N SER A 44 -2.37 19.12 -9.04
CA SER A 44 -3.60 18.60 -8.40
C SER A 44 -3.49 18.53 -6.87
N TYR A 45 -2.41 17.95 -6.33
CA TYR A 45 -2.30 17.67 -4.89
C TYR A 45 -1.95 18.90 -4.07
N LEU A 46 -1.13 19.83 -4.58
CA LEU A 46 -0.71 21.00 -3.81
C LEU A 46 -1.87 21.98 -3.57
N PRO A 47 -2.70 22.36 -4.57
CA PRO A 47 -3.89 23.18 -4.34
C PRO A 47 -4.92 22.47 -3.47
N LEU A 48 -5.14 21.17 -3.69
CA LEU A 48 -6.02 20.35 -2.86
C LEU A 48 -5.59 20.37 -1.40
N THR A 49 -4.30 20.14 -1.13
CA THR A 49 -3.74 20.14 0.22
C THR A 49 -3.99 21.47 0.92
N LYS A 50 -3.72 22.58 0.22
CA LYS A 50 -3.99 23.93 0.75
C LYS A 50 -5.48 24.13 1.07
N SER A 51 -6.36 23.73 0.16
CA SER A 51 -7.81 23.89 0.35
C SER A 51 -8.32 23.13 1.58
N TYR A 52 -7.82 21.92 1.85
CA TYR A 52 -8.20 21.16 3.05
C TYR A 52 -7.64 21.78 4.33
N ILE A 53 -6.40 22.28 4.30
CA ILE A 53 -5.81 22.98 5.44
C ILE A 53 -6.59 24.27 5.74
N GLU A 54 -6.95 25.04 4.72
CA GLU A 54 -7.79 26.25 4.83
C GLU A 54 -9.18 25.94 5.39
N ALA A 55 -9.75 24.78 5.04
CA ALA A 55 -11.02 24.28 5.58
C ALA A 55 -10.89 23.68 6.99
N ASN A 56 -9.70 23.69 7.60
CA ASN A 56 -9.39 23.04 8.87
C ASN A 56 -9.66 21.51 8.87
N GLU A 57 -9.52 20.88 7.71
CA GLU A 57 -9.71 19.44 7.49
C GLU A 57 -8.35 18.71 7.37
N VAL A 58 -7.37 19.12 8.19
CA VAL A 58 -5.99 18.59 8.16
C VAL A 58 -5.95 17.07 8.34
N GLY A 59 -6.86 16.51 9.13
CA GLY A 59 -6.99 15.07 9.30
C GLY A 59 -7.34 14.35 7.98
N LYS A 60 -8.34 14.85 7.25
CA LYS A 60 -8.80 14.24 6.01
C LYS A 60 -7.71 14.25 4.94
N ILE A 61 -7.00 15.36 4.77
CA ILE A 61 -5.91 15.42 3.79
C ILE A 61 -4.71 14.56 4.21
N SER A 62 -4.42 14.47 5.50
CA SER A 62 -3.39 13.57 6.02
C SER A 62 -3.72 12.11 5.67
N ASP A 63 -4.94 11.66 5.93
CA ASP A 63 -5.39 10.29 5.60
C ASP A 63 -5.40 10.05 4.09
N TYR A 64 -5.95 10.99 3.31
CA TYR A 64 -6.01 10.90 1.86
C TYR A 64 -4.62 10.78 1.22
N LEU A 65 -3.66 11.59 1.67
CA LEU A 65 -2.30 11.52 1.16
C LEU A 65 -1.64 10.18 1.51
N LEU A 66 -1.84 9.61 2.70
CA LEU A 66 -1.29 8.30 3.03
C LEU A 66 -1.89 7.17 2.18
N GLU A 67 -3.18 7.25 1.86
CA GLU A 67 -3.91 6.21 1.13
C GLU A 67 -3.72 6.25 -0.39
N GLN A 68 -3.65 7.47 -0.94
CA GLN A 68 -3.63 7.69 -2.40
C GLN A 68 -2.24 8.09 -2.90
N PHE A 69 -1.38 8.58 -2.02
CA PHE A 69 -0.09 9.13 -2.37
C PHE A 69 1.02 8.50 -1.54
N ASP A 70 1.52 7.33 -1.95
CA ASP A 70 2.94 7.01 -1.77
C ASP A 70 3.40 5.77 -2.57
N ASN A 71 3.82 6.01 -3.83
CA ASN A 71 4.63 5.03 -4.59
C ASN A 71 6.13 5.43 -4.60
N GLY A 72 6.56 6.37 -3.73
CA GLY A 72 7.95 6.85 -3.55
C GLY A 72 8.55 7.54 -4.78
N ILE A 73 8.88 8.82 -4.80
CA ILE A 73 10.11 9.48 -4.28
C ILE A 73 9.81 11.00 -4.06
N TYR A 74 8.57 11.42 -4.34
CA TYR A 74 8.11 12.81 -4.43
C TYR A 74 7.20 13.22 -3.26
N GLY A 75 6.66 14.44 -3.31
CA GLY A 75 5.58 14.91 -2.42
C GLY A 75 6.01 15.59 -1.13
N PHE A 76 7.30 15.90 -0.99
CA PHE A 76 7.84 16.56 0.19
C PHE A 76 7.15 17.88 0.53
N GLU A 77 6.70 18.60 -0.49
CA GLU A 77 6.19 19.96 -0.38
C GLU A 77 4.81 19.99 0.28
N PHE A 78 3.90 19.12 -0.13
CA PHE A 78 2.60 19.00 0.55
C PHE A 78 2.69 18.19 1.86
N PHE A 79 3.63 17.25 1.99
CA PHE A 79 3.91 16.63 3.30
C PHE A 79 4.38 17.66 4.32
N THR A 80 5.20 18.62 3.90
CA THR A 80 5.65 19.72 4.76
C THR A 80 4.47 20.62 5.14
N LEU A 81 3.57 20.95 4.21
CA LEU A 81 2.36 21.73 4.52
C LEU A 81 1.45 21.04 5.54
N VAL A 82 1.18 19.73 5.35
CA VAL A 82 0.37 18.96 6.31
C VAL A 82 1.09 18.87 7.65
N SER A 83 2.40 18.62 7.65
CA SER A 83 3.21 18.59 8.87
C SER A 83 3.14 19.92 9.63
N ASP A 84 3.34 21.06 8.96
CA ASP A 84 3.27 22.38 9.59
C ASP A 84 1.86 22.67 10.13
N ALA A 85 0.80 22.25 9.43
CA ALA A 85 -0.57 22.37 9.91
C ALA A 85 -0.86 21.48 11.14
N LEU A 86 -0.36 20.24 11.17
CA LEU A 86 -0.46 19.37 12.34
C LEU A 86 0.31 19.91 13.54
N ILE A 87 1.48 20.51 13.31
CA ILE A 87 2.26 21.21 14.34
C ILE A 87 1.47 22.41 14.89
N ALA A 88 0.89 23.24 14.01
CA ALA A 88 0.06 24.38 14.40
C ALA A 88 -1.16 23.95 15.24
N ASN A 89 -1.72 22.78 14.95
CA ASN A 89 -2.83 22.19 15.71
C ASN A 89 -2.39 21.50 17.02
N GLY A 90 -1.08 21.30 17.24
CA GLY A 90 -0.56 20.53 18.37
C GLY A 90 -0.90 19.03 18.33
N ASP A 91 -1.27 18.49 17.16
CA ASP A 91 -1.72 17.10 17.01
C ASP A 91 -0.51 16.15 16.85
N LYS A 92 0.15 15.88 17.98
CA LYS A 92 1.33 15.01 18.05
C LYS A 92 1.06 13.62 17.47
N ASN A 93 -0.05 13.00 17.86
CA ASN A 93 -0.34 11.62 17.50
C ASN A 93 -0.46 11.49 15.98
N ARG A 94 -1.22 12.39 15.35
CA ARG A 94 -1.37 12.37 13.89
C ARG A 94 -0.10 12.76 13.17
N LEU A 95 0.68 13.73 13.67
CA LEU A 95 1.99 14.06 13.11
C LEU A 95 2.94 12.85 13.13
N THR A 96 2.92 12.11 14.23
CA THR A 96 3.71 10.89 14.44
C THR A 96 3.32 9.81 13.44
N ASP A 97 2.03 9.48 13.37
CA ASP A 97 1.52 8.47 12.44
C ASP A 97 1.77 8.85 10.97
N PHE A 98 1.61 10.14 10.63
CA PHE A 98 1.82 10.66 9.29
C PHE A 98 3.27 10.46 8.83
N TRP A 99 4.24 10.94 9.61
CA TRP A 99 5.65 10.80 9.24
C TRP A 99 6.16 9.37 9.31
N LYS A 100 5.74 8.59 10.33
CA LYS A 100 6.07 7.16 10.40
C LYS A 100 5.56 6.42 9.18
N SER A 101 4.34 6.70 8.73
CA SER A 101 3.78 6.08 7.52
C SER A 101 4.66 6.35 6.32
N ILE A 102 4.96 7.62 6.02
CA ILE A 102 5.80 8.01 4.87
C ILE A 102 7.19 7.35 4.93
N VAL A 103 7.84 7.37 6.10
CA VAL A 103 9.17 6.77 6.28
C VAL A 103 9.13 5.26 6.04
N LEU A 104 8.13 4.57 6.58
CA LEU A 104 8.01 3.12 6.50
C LEU A 104 7.63 2.65 5.10
N THR A 105 6.72 3.36 4.41
CA THR A 105 6.41 3.10 2.99
C THR A 105 7.67 3.21 2.14
N ARG A 106 8.40 4.32 2.25
CA ARG A 106 9.63 4.51 1.46
C ARG A 106 10.69 3.45 1.76
N PHE A 107 10.73 2.95 3.00
CA PHE A 107 11.63 1.89 3.41
C PHE A 107 11.23 0.51 2.85
N SER A 108 9.93 0.19 2.77
CA SER A 108 9.45 -1.04 2.13
C SER A 108 9.77 -1.04 0.64
N HIS A 109 9.54 0.08 -0.05
CA HIS A 109 9.89 0.27 -1.47
C HIS A 109 11.39 0.49 -1.74
N ARG A 110 12.24 0.36 -0.72
CA ARG A 110 13.72 0.45 -0.84
C ARG A 110 14.22 1.82 -1.36
N HIS A 111 13.43 2.89 -1.25
CA HIS A 111 13.82 4.26 -1.63
C HIS A 111 14.69 4.92 -0.54
N TYR A 112 15.87 4.36 -0.26
CA TYR A 112 16.69 4.74 0.90
C TYR A 112 17.10 6.22 0.95
N GLU A 113 17.27 6.87 -0.20
CA GLU A 113 17.51 8.32 -0.26
C GLU A 113 16.29 9.11 0.22
N ALA A 114 15.09 8.76 -0.27
CA ALA A 114 13.83 9.37 0.13
C ALA A 114 13.51 9.08 1.62
N VAL A 115 13.89 7.91 2.14
CA VAL A 115 13.83 7.58 3.58
C VAL A 115 14.68 8.55 4.40
N GLY A 116 15.92 8.78 3.99
CA GLY A 116 16.82 9.72 4.67
C GLY A 116 16.24 11.14 4.72
N LYS A 117 15.72 11.62 3.59
CA LYS A 117 15.08 12.95 3.52
C LYS A 117 13.79 13.02 4.36
N SER A 118 12.97 11.97 4.37
CA SER A 118 11.78 11.90 5.25
C SER A 118 12.13 11.92 6.72
N LEU A 119 13.15 11.16 7.15
CA LEU A 119 13.62 11.15 8.54
C LEU A 119 14.11 12.54 8.97
N GLN A 120 14.79 13.27 8.09
CA GLN A 120 15.22 14.63 8.38
C GLN A 120 14.03 15.58 8.56
N LEU A 121 13.04 15.54 7.66
CA LEU A 121 11.85 16.38 7.78
C LEU A 121 11.00 16.03 9.02
N MET A 122 10.86 14.73 9.33
CA MET A 122 10.23 14.26 10.56
C MET A 122 10.98 14.78 11.79
N ARG A 123 12.32 14.74 11.78
CA ARG A 123 13.16 15.29 12.84
C ARG A 123 12.88 16.77 13.04
N ASP A 124 12.94 17.57 11.97
CA ASP A 124 12.69 19.00 12.02
C ASP A 124 11.28 19.33 12.56
N ALA A 125 10.28 18.55 12.16
CA ALA A 125 8.90 18.65 12.66
C ALA A 125 8.79 18.35 14.16
N PHE A 126 9.43 17.29 14.64
CA PHE A 126 9.42 16.90 16.06
C PHE A 126 10.21 17.89 16.94
N LEU A 127 11.32 18.46 16.44
CA LEU A 127 11.99 19.57 17.12
C LEU A 127 11.05 20.77 17.30
N LYS A 128 10.29 21.14 16.26
CA LYS A 128 9.33 22.26 16.31
C LYS A 128 8.18 22.00 17.31
N LEU A 129 7.64 20.78 17.33
CA LEU A 129 6.47 20.44 18.16
C LEU A 129 6.84 20.14 19.62
N GLU A 130 7.90 19.36 19.84
CA GLU A 130 8.22 18.77 21.15
C GLU A 130 9.59 19.14 21.69
N GLY A 131 10.48 19.69 20.86
CA GLY A 131 11.87 19.94 21.25
C GLY A 131 12.70 18.66 21.48
N SER A 132 12.22 17.50 21.05
CA SER A 132 12.89 16.19 21.18
C SER A 132 12.88 15.43 19.86
N THR A 133 13.89 14.58 19.65
CA THR A 133 14.04 13.72 18.45
C THR A 133 14.15 12.24 18.79
N GLU A 134 14.03 11.87 20.07
CA GLU A 134 14.28 10.50 20.54
C GLU A 134 13.48 9.45 19.76
N GLU A 135 12.21 9.74 19.47
CA GLU A 135 11.34 8.85 18.70
C GLU A 135 11.80 8.67 17.24
N VAL A 136 12.33 9.73 16.63
CA VAL A 136 12.87 9.69 15.26
C VAL A 136 14.20 8.93 15.22
N ASP A 137 15.04 9.14 16.25
CA ASP A 137 16.34 8.50 16.39
C ASP A 137 16.21 6.99 16.64
N GLU A 138 15.21 6.59 17.44
CA GLU A 138 14.86 5.18 17.64
C GLU A 138 14.39 4.55 16.32
N LEU A 139 13.46 5.19 15.61
CA LEU A 139 12.97 4.70 14.32
C LEU A 139 14.12 4.53 13.33
N GLN A 140 14.99 5.54 13.18
CA GLN A 140 16.15 5.47 12.31
C GLN A 140 17.07 4.30 12.68
N SER A 141 17.33 4.09 13.97
CA SER A 141 18.15 2.97 14.46
C SER A 141 17.53 1.62 14.13
N GLN A 142 16.22 1.46 14.32
CA GLN A 142 15.50 0.24 13.96
C GLN A 142 15.57 -0.05 12.46
N LEU A 143 15.41 0.98 11.62
CA LEU A 143 15.48 0.85 10.16
C LEU A 143 16.89 0.50 9.66
N GLU A 144 17.93 1.08 10.25
CA GLU A 144 19.32 0.74 9.88
C GLU A 144 19.65 -0.71 10.27
N ILE A 145 19.21 -1.19 11.45
CA ILE A 145 19.34 -2.60 11.83
C ILE A 145 18.63 -3.50 10.82
N LYS A 146 17.39 -3.17 10.43
CA LYS A 146 16.64 -3.92 9.41
C LYS A 146 17.38 -3.92 8.07
N ARG A 147 17.87 -2.76 7.61
CA ARG A 147 18.63 -2.62 6.36
C ARG A 147 19.90 -3.47 6.36
N GLN A 148 20.65 -3.49 7.47
CA GLN A 148 21.84 -4.33 7.61
C GLN A 148 21.50 -5.82 7.58
N ARG A 149 20.42 -6.23 8.26
CA ARG A 149 19.90 -7.60 8.19
C ARG A 149 19.52 -7.99 6.76
N ARG A 150 18.83 -7.11 6.02
CA ARG A 150 18.50 -7.32 4.60
C ARG A 150 19.77 -7.53 3.76
N LYS A 151 20.78 -6.65 3.89
CA LYS A 151 22.06 -6.79 3.17
C LYS A 151 22.78 -8.11 3.46
N LYS A 152 22.84 -8.52 4.73
CA LYS A 152 23.48 -9.79 5.12
C LYS A 152 22.73 -11.02 4.57
N ARG A 153 21.41 -10.90 4.37
CA ARG A 153 20.53 -11.96 3.86
C ARG A 153 20.40 -12.01 2.34
N GLN A 154 20.86 -11.00 1.61
CA GLN A 154 21.08 -11.11 0.17
C GLN A 154 22.35 -11.91 -0.17
N SER A 155 23.04 -12.47 0.83
CA SER A 155 24.30 -13.22 0.66
C SER A 155 24.42 -14.61 1.34
N PRO A 156 23.36 -15.37 1.70
CA PRO A 156 23.48 -16.79 1.95
C PRO A 156 23.02 -17.61 0.74
N ALA A 157 23.83 -18.60 0.37
CA ALA A 157 23.41 -19.70 -0.48
C ALA A 157 22.14 -20.37 0.10
N PRO A 158 21.31 -21.01 -0.74
CA PRO A 158 20.15 -21.77 -0.28
C PRO A 158 20.59 -22.71 0.84
N PRO A 159 19.76 -22.95 1.88
CA PRO A 159 20.08 -23.97 2.85
C PRO A 159 20.05 -25.34 2.15
N GLU A 160 21.21 -25.77 1.62
CA GLU A 160 21.44 -27.01 0.83
C GLU A 160 21.04 -28.31 1.57
N ASN A 161 20.61 -28.22 2.84
CA ASN A 161 20.45 -29.38 3.71
C ASN A 161 19.16 -29.38 4.56
N ARG A 162 18.12 -28.62 4.20
CA ARG A 162 16.80 -28.85 4.81
C ARG A 162 16.05 -29.89 3.99
N VAL A 163 15.92 -31.09 4.54
CA VAL A 163 14.92 -32.07 4.08
C VAL A 163 13.58 -31.34 4.08
N ALA A 164 12.99 -31.16 2.90
CA ALA A 164 11.72 -30.47 2.73
C ALA A 164 10.70 -31.13 3.68
N PRO A 165 10.14 -30.41 4.65
CA PRO A 165 8.90 -30.85 5.26
C PRO A 165 7.87 -31.01 4.13
N SER A 166 6.97 -31.99 4.27
CA SER A 166 5.77 -32.12 3.44
C SER A 166 5.12 -30.74 3.20
N GLU A 167 4.70 -30.50 1.96
CA GLU A 167 3.74 -29.49 1.49
C GLU A 167 3.35 -28.40 2.50
N LEU A 168 3.66 -27.12 2.20
CA LEU A 168 3.19 -25.99 3.00
C LEU A 168 1.66 -25.98 3.00
N SER A 169 1.06 -26.35 4.14
CA SER A 169 -0.39 -26.38 4.30
C SER A 169 -0.99 -24.99 4.47
N GLU A 170 -2.29 -24.86 4.20
CA GLU A 170 -3.03 -23.61 4.43
C GLU A 170 -2.95 -23.13 5.89
N THR A 171 -2.97 -24.04 6.87
CA THR A 171 -2.75 -23.67 8.29
C THR A 171 -1.38 -23.03 8.51
N ARG A 172 -0.33 -23.53 7.85
CA ARG A 172 1.01 -22.96 7.95
C ARG A 172 1.10 -21.62 7.22
N PHE A 173 0.42 -21.47 6.07
CA PHE A 173 0.25 -20.20 5.39
C PHE A 173 -0.35 -19.14 6.31
N TRP A 174 -1.50 -19.42 6.92
CA TRP A 174 -2.17 -18.49 7.83
C TRP A 174 -1.34 -18.17 9.08
N ASN A 175 -0.57 -19.13 9.60
CA ASN A 175 0.36 -18.89 10.70
C ASN A 175 1.49 -17.91 10.30
N LEU A 176 2.03 -18.02 9.09
CA LEU A 176 3.06 -17.09 8.58
C LEU A 176 2.50 -15.68 8.39
N ILE A 177 1.28 -15.57 7.86
CA ILE A 177 0.55 -14.31 7.72
C ILE A 177 0.29 -13.69 9.10
N GLY A 178 -0.26 -14.48 10.04
CA GLY A 178 -0.53 -14.03 11.40
C GLY A 178 0.72 -13.55 12.15
N GLN A 179 1.87 -14.20 11.94
CA GLN A 179 3.16 -13.75 12.50
C GLN A 179 3.67 -12.43 11.89
N SER A 180 3.19 -12.07 10.69
CA SER A 180 3.57 -10.80 10.05
C SER A 180 2.89 -9.59 10.70
N LYS A 181 1.70 -9.79 11.25
CA LYS A 181 0.89 -8.81 11.98
C LYS A 181 1.28 -8.83 13.46
N ARG A 182 1.96 -7.79 13.95
CA ARG A 182 2.30 -7.65 15.38
C ARG A 182 1.10 -7.07 16.15
N HIS A 183 1.11 -7.16 17.48
CA HIS A 183 0.03 -6.60 18.30
C HIS A 183 0.00 -5.06 18.21
N GLU A 184 -1.21 -4.47 18.24
CA GLU A 184 -1.50 -3.02 18.30
C GLU A 184 -1.30 -2.21 16.99
N GLU A 185 -1.31 -2.88 15.83
CA GLU A 185 -1.25 -2.25 14.52
C GLU A 185 -2.57 -1.58 14.09
N ASN A 186 -2.84 -0.39 14.62
CA ASN A 186 -4.04 0.42 14.28
C ASN A 186 -3.77 1.56 13.28
N SER A 187 -2.51 1.78 12.88
CA SER A 187 -2.16 2.83 11.91
C SER A 187 -1.62 2.27 10.60
N TYR A 188 -1.84 2.99 9.51
CA TYR A 188 -1.39 2.62 8.16
C TYR A 188 0.12 2.30 8.12
N ALA A 189 0.93 3.11 8.79
CA ALA A 189 2.36 2.87 9.05
C ALA A 189 2.67 1.44 9.51
N GLN A 190 1.87 0.92 10.42
CA GLN A 190 2.10 -0.38 11.04
C GLN A 190 1.68 -1.53 10.12
N VAL A 191 0.61 -1.36 9.35
CA VAL A 191 0.18 -2.31 8.31
C VAL A 191 1.30 -2.54 7.30
N LEU A 192 2.05 -1.50 6.93
CA LEU A 192 3.19 -1.61 6.01
C LEU A 192 4.35 -2.43 6.57
N LEU A 193 4.51 -2.50 7.90
CA LEU A 193 5.53 -3.34 8.53
C LEU A 193 5.27 -4.84 8.36
N ARG A 194 4.02 -5.23 8.06
CA ARG A 194 3.65 -6.63 7.81
C ARG A 194 4.41 -7.20 6.62
N THR A 195 4.58 -6.43 5.55
CA THR A 195 5.39 -6.83 4.39
C THR A 195 6.79 -7.27 4.81
N GLU A 196 7.46 -6.47 5.65
CA GLU A 196 8.81 -6.79 6.13
C GLU A 196 8.84 -7.98 7.07
N ASN A 197 7.88 -8.06 7.98
CA ASN A 197 7.79 -9.19 8.89
C ASN A 197 7.52 -10.49 8.12
N LEU A 198 6.68 -10.45 7.07
CA LEU A 198 6.42 -11.58 6.20
C LEU A 198 7.68 -11.98 5.44
N ARG A 199 8.37 -11.03 4.80
CA ARG A 199 9.65 -11.27 4.12
C ARG A 199 10.68 -11.91 5.05
N ASP A 200 10.76 -11.44 6.28
CA ASP A 200 11.63 -11.99 7.33
C ASP A 200 11.30 -13.44 7.71
N SER A 201 10.02 -13.82 7.67
CA SER A 201 9.54 -15.17 7.93
C SER A 201 9.78 -16.09 6.72
N LEU A 202 9.41 -15.63 5.52
CA LEU A 202 9.55 -16.38 4.27
C LEU A 202 11.01 -16.61 3.86
N SER A 203 11.92 -15.66 4.15
CA SER A 203 13.36 -15.82 3.90
C SER A 203 14.03 -17.00 4.64
N ARG A 204 13.31 -17.64 5.56
CA ARG A 204 13.77 -18.82 6.30
C ARG A 204 13.25 -20.12 5.70
N LEU A 205 12.43 -20.06 4.66
CA LEU A 205 11.85 -21.20 3.98
C LEU A 205 12.74 -21.64 2.80
N THR A 206 12.46 -22.82 2.28
CA THR A 206 13.03 -23.30 1.01
C THR A 206 12.31 -22.67 -0.19
N ALA A 207 12.93 -22.68 -1.38
CA ALA A 207 12.30 -22.16 -2.60
C ALA A 207 10.97 -22.87 -2.92
N THR A 208 10.90 -24.19 -2.70
CA THR A 208 9.67 -24.98 -2.85
C THR A 208 8.56 -24.51 -1.90
N GLU A 209 8.88 -24.26 -0.63
CA GLU A 209 7.91 -23.75 0.34
C GLU A 209 7.46 -22.31 -0.01
N ILE A 210 8.36 -21.46 -0.53
CA ILE A 210 7.99 -20.11 -1.00
C ILE A 210 7.03 -20.19 -2.18
N LYS A 211 7.27 -21.09 -3.15
CA LYS A 211 6.35 -21.32 -4.26
C LYS A 211 4.98 -21.81 -3.78
N GLN A 212 4.95 -22.76 -2.86
CA GLN A 212 3.69 -23.24 -2.26
C GLN A 212 2.96 -22.13 -1.49
N PHE A 213 3.68 -21.29 -0.76
CA PHE A 213 3.11 -20.10 -0.12
C PHE A 213 2.49 -19.17 -1.15
N ALA A 214 3.17 -18.89 -2.25
CA ALA A 214 2.68 -18.02 -3.32
C ALA A 214 1.45 -18.60 -4.04
N ASP A 215 1.42 -19.91 -4.27
CA ASP A 215 0.27 -20.63 -4.82
C ASP A 215 -0.96 -20.47 -3.91
N ILE A 216 -0.82 -20.67 -2.59
CA ILE A 216 -1.92 -20.44 -1.63
C ILE A 216 -2.30 -18.96 -1.57
N PHE A 217 -1.33 -18.05 -1.59
CA PHE A 217 -1.59 -16.60 -1.60
C PHE A 217 -2.46 -16.20 -2.80
N ARG A 218 -2.13 -16.71 -4.00
CA ARG A 218 -2.92 -16.48 -5.23
C ARG A 218 -4.31 -17.11 -5.14
N GLN A 219 -4.45 -18.30 -4.52
CA GLN A 219 -5.79 -18.86 -4.24
C GLN A 219 -6.62 -17.91 -3.37
N LYS A 220 -6.05 -17.34 -2.30
CA LYS A 220 -6.75 -16.38 -1.44
C LYS A 220 -7.09 -15.06 -2.14
N LEU A 221 -6.23 -14.59 -3.05
CA LEU A 221 -6.58 -13.47 -3.93
C LEU A 221 -7.76 -13.80 -4.83
N ASN A 222 -7.80 -15.01 -5.41
CA ASN A 222 -8.92 -15.45 -6.25
C ASN A 222 -10.22 -15.62 -5.44
N GLU A 223 -10.15 -16.23 -4.25
CA GLU A 223 -11.31 -16.40 -3.34
C GLU A 223 -11.91 -15.05 -2.92
N SER A 224 -11.06 -14.03 -2.71
CA SER A 224 -11.51 -12.68 -2.35
C SER A 224 -11.88 -11.79 -3.55
N TYR A 225 -11.79 -12.30 -4.78
CA TYR A 225 -12.14 -11.55 -5.98
C TYR A 225 -13.66 -11.59 -6.23
N THR A 226 -14.38 -10.76 -5.47
CA THR A 226 -15.85 -10.69 -5.47
C THR A 226 -16.32 -9.25 -5.68
N TRP A 227 -17.48 -9.08 -6.31
CA TRP A 227 -18.10 -7.76 -6.47
C TRP A 227 -18.51 -7.15 -5.13
N GLU A 228 -18.86 -7.94 -4.14
CA GLU A 228 -19.25 -7.50 -2.80
C GLU A 228 -18.06 -6.91 -2.03
N LEU A 229 -16.87 -7.53 -2.11
CA LEU A 229 -15.65 -6.96 -1.55
C LEU A 229 -15.15 -5.76 -2.36
N TRP A 230 -15.38 -5.74 -3.67
CA TRP A 230 -15.08 -4.57 -4.49
C TRP A 230 -15.92 -3.38 -4.04
N ALA A 231 -17.23 -3.55 -3.83
CA ALA A 231 -18.09 -2.49 -3.32
C ALA A 231 -17.58 -1.93 -1.98
N LEU A 232 -17.17 -2.81 -1.06
CA LEU A 232 -16.55 -2.37 0.20
C LEU A 232 -15.30 -1.52 -0.04
N ALA A 233 -14.38 -1.97 -0.89
CA ALA A 233 -13.16 -1.22 -1.21
C ALA A 233 -13.48 0.12 -1.90
N TYR A 234 -14.41 0.13 -2.85
CA TYR A 234 -14.85 1.30 -3.59
C TYR A 234 -15.46 2.34 -2.65
N ILE A 235 -16.38 1.94 -1.78
CA ILE A 235 -16.98 2.84 -0.78
C ILE A 235 -15.91 3.35 0.19
N ALA A 236 -15.04 2.47 0.70
CA ALA A 236 -14.05 2.83 1.70
C ALA A 236 -13.00 3.83 1.18
N PHE A 237 -12.68 3.79 -0.11
CA PHE A 237 -11.65 4.61 -0.73
C PHE A 237 -12.20 5.75 -1.61
N GLY A 238 -13.52 5.88 -1.73
CA GLY A 238 -14.16 6.87 -2.62
C GLY A 238 -13.90 6.58 -4.11
N GLY A 239 -13.80 5.29 -4.47
CA GLY A 239 -13.41 4.79 -5.79
C GLY A 239 -12.36 3.68 -5.70
N CYS A 240 -12.34 2.74 -6.64
CA CYS A 240 -11.37 1.65 -6.66
C CYS A 240 -11.11 1.14 -8.08
N SER A 241 -9.85 1.15 -8.51
CA SER A 241 -9.40 0.49 -9.74
C SER A 241 -9.09 -0.98 -9.49
N ASP A 242 -8.89 -1.76 -10.57
CA ASP A 242 -8.43 -3.16 -10.50
C ASP A 242 -7.22 -3.35 -9.57
N ASP A 243 -6.16 -2.57 -9.80
CA ASP A 243 -4.93 -2.60 -9.00
C ASP A 243 -5.23 -2.22 -7.53
N GLY A 244 -6.03 -1.17 -7.32
CA GLY A 244 -6.44 -0.74 -5.99
C GLY A 244 -7.19 -1.84 -5.25
N PHE A 245 -7.99 -2.62 -5.96
CA PHE A 245 -8.74 -3.73 -5.39
C PHE A 245 -7.86 -4.96 -5.14
N GLU A 246 -6.86 -5.25 -5.97
CA GLU A 246 -5.85 -6.27 -5.65
C GLU A 246 -5.05 -5.90 -4.39
N TYR A 247 -4.72 -4.62 -4.21
CA TYR A 247 -4.00 -4.16 -3.02
C TYR A 247 -4.86 -4.20 -1.75
N PHE A 248 -6.16 -3.96 -1.89
CA PHE A 248 -7.14 -4.19 -0.82
C PHE A 248 -7.22 -5.66 -0.43
N ARG A 249 -7.33 -6.57 -1.41
CA ARG A 249 -7.38 -8.03 -1.14
C ARG A 249 -6.09 -8.52 -0.50
N THR A 250 -4.94 -7.98 -0.92
CA THR A 250 -3.64 -8.22 -0.29
C THR A 250 -3.63 -7.77 1.18
N TRP A 251 -4.16 -6.58 1.48
CA TRP A 251 -4.37 -6.13 2.86
C TRP A 251 -5.30 -7.06 3.63
N LEU A 252 -6.42 -7.49 3.03
CA LEU A 252 -7.40 -8.37 3.67
C LEU A 252 -6.77 -9.71 4.07
N ILE A 253 -5.95 -10.30 3.20
CA ILE A 253 -5.18 -11.51 3.54
C ILE A 253 -4.26 -11.22 4.73
N SER A 254 -3.57 -10.08 4.74
CA SER A 254 -2.65 -9.70 5.82
C SER A 254 -3.33 -9.50 7.19
N GLU A 255 -4.65 -9.29 7.23
CA GLU A 255 -5.41 -9.20 8.48
C GLU A 255 -5.51 -10.55 9.21
N GLY A 256 -5.29 -11.67 8.51
CA GLY A 256 -5.31 -13.03 9.02
C GLY A 256 -6.60 -13.79 8.70
N GLN A 257 -6.57 -15.10 8.94
CA GLN A 257 -7.62 -16.04 8.51
C GLN A 257 -9.02 -15.65 8.98
N GLU A 258 -9.19 -15.36 10.28
CA GLU A 258 -10.50 -15.06 10.86
C GLU A 258 -11.16 -13.83 10.23
N VAL A 259 -10.38 -12.76 10.00
CA VAL A 259 -10.87 -11.53 9.38
C VAL A 259 -11.18 -11.78 7.91
N PHE A 260 -10.27 -12.46 7.20
CA PHE A 260 -10.42 -12.80 5.79
C PHE A 260 -11.72 -13.59 5.52
N GLU A 261 -11.93 -14.70 6.25
CA GLU A 261 -13.11 -15.55 6.10
C GLU A 261 -14.40 -14.78 6.43
N ARG A 262 -14.37 -13.96 7.48
CA ARG A 262 -15.55 -13.20 7.91
C ARG A 262 -15.96 -12.11 6.92
N LEU A 263 -14.99 -11.43 6.29
CA LEU A 263 -15.29 -10.40 5.29
C LEU A 263 -15.71 -10.99 3.94
N ILE A 264 -15.20 -12.16 3.55
CA ILE A 264 -15.68 -12.87 2.36
C ILE A 264 -17.14 -13.28 2.52
N ASP A 265 -17.52 -13.81 3.69
CA ASP A 265 -18.91 -14.20 3.94
C ASP A 265 -19.83 -12.99 4.11
N LYS A 266 -19.38 -11.96 4.84
CA LYS A 266 -20.17 -10.76 5.11
C LYS A 266 -19.29 -9.51 5.18
N PRO A 267 -19.15 -8.73 4.09
CA PRO A 267 -18.32 -7.50 4.08
C PRO A 267 -18.73 -6.48 5.15
N GLU A 268 -20.02 -6.37 5.47
CA GLU A 268 -20.54 -5.45 6.52
C GLU A 268 -19.98 -5.76 7.92
N SER A 269 -19.46 -6.97 8.15
CA SER A 269 -18.83 -7.35 9.43
C SER A 269 -17.63 -6.49 9.81
N ILE A 270 -17.01 -5.81 8.84
CA ILE A 270 -15.90 -4.88 9.07
C ILE A 270 -16.26 -3.79 10.09
N LEU A 271 -17.53 -3.35 10.11
CA LEU A 271 -18.02 -2.32 11.03
C LEU A 271 -17.98 -2.76 12.49
N GLN A 272 -18.13 -4.07 12.73
CA GLN A 272 -18.07 -4.65 14.08
C GLN A 272 -16.64 -4.92 14.52
N LEU A 273 -15.75 -5.21 13.57
CA LEU A 273 -14.33 -5.43 13.82
C LEU A 273 -13.60 -4.12 14.13
N GLY A 274 -14.14 -2.97 13.70
CA GLY A 274 -13.52 -1.66 13.94
C GLY A 274 -12.19 -1.50 13.22
N ILE A 275 -11.93 -2.31 12.20
CA ILE A 275 -10.74 -2.23 11.36
C ILE A 275 -11.02 -1.32 10.17
N ARG A 276 -10.02 -0.56 9.76
CA ARG A 276 -10.12 0.33 8.59
C ARG A 276 -9.52 -0.36 7.36
N PRO A 277 -10.24 -0.42 6.23
CA PRO A 277 -9.68 -0.83 4.95
C PRO A 277 -8.39 -0.09 4.62
N CYS A 278 -7.41 -0.82 4.09
CA CYS A 278 -6.14 -0.27 3.62
C CYS A 278 -5.75 -0.93 2.29
N LYS A 279 -4.72 -0.37 1.65
CA LYS A 279 -4.02 -0.98 0.51
C LYS A 279 -2.66 -1.49 0.98
N LEU A 280 -2.24 -2.67 0.53
CA LEU A 280 -0.94 -3.25 0.90
C LEU A 280 -0.21 -3.86 -0.30
N GLU A 281 0.01 -3.07 -1.35
CA GLU A 281 0.68 -3.48 -2.59
C GLU A 281 1.97 -4.26 -2.32
N SER A 282 2.85 -3.71 -1.49
CA SER A 282 4.21 -4.26 -1.29
C SER A 282 4.25 -5.73 -0.84
N MET A 283 3.21 -6.24 -0.18
CA MET A 283 3.17 -7.64 0.26
C MET A 283 2.98 -8.62 -0.90
N LEU A 284 2.33 -8.18 -1.99
CA LEU A 284 2.05 -8.98 -3.18
C LEU A 284 3.33 -9.56 -3.81
N TYR A 285 4.38 -8.74 -3.85
CA TYR A 285 5.63 -9.08 -4.54
C TYR A 285 6.63 -9.88 -3.69
N VAL A 286 6.40 -10.00 -2.37
CA VAL A 286 7.38 -10.62 -1.46
C VAL A 286 7.76 -12.06 -1.84
N PRO A 287 6.82 -12.97 -2.18
CA PRO A 287 7.19 -14.35 -2.51
C PRO A 287 8.00 -14.44 -3.79
N GLU A 288 7.64 -13.67 -4.83
CA GLU A 288 8.33 -13.63 -6.12
C GLU A 288 9.74 -13.07 -5.96
N GLU A 289 9.89 -11.93 -5.29
CA GLU A 289 11.20 -11.32 -5.02
C GLU A 289 12.12 -12.31 -4.30
N LEU A 290 11.64 -12.98 -3.25
CA LEU A 290 12.44 -13.93 -2.49
C LEU A 290 12.80 -15.18 -3.31
N TYR A 291 11.86 -15.71 -4.08
CA TYR A 291 12.12 -16.86 -4.95
C TYR A 291 13.19 -16.54 -5.98
N SER A 292 13.07 -15.38 -6.65
CA SER A 292 14.03 -14.91 -7.63
C SER A 292 15.40 -14.62 -7.02
N GLU A 293 15.45 -13.96 -5.86
CA GLU A 293 16.69 -13.73 -5.11
C GLU A 293 17.40 -15.05 -4.71
N MET A 294 16.65 -16.13 -4.44
CA MET A 294 17.19 -17.43 -4.02
C MET A 294 17.63 -18.34 -5.17
N THR A 295 16.92 -18.31 -6.29
CA THR A 295 17.06 -19.27 -7.39
C THR A 295 17.66 -18.65 -8.65
N GLY A 296 17.53 -17.35 -8.83
CA GLY A 296 17.80 -16.65 -10.10
C GLY A 296 16.72 -16.85 -11.17
N GLU A 297 15.61 -17.51 -10.84
CA GLU A 297 14.51 -17.84 -11.76
C GLU A 297 13.27 -16.99 -11.47
N VAL A 298 12.36 -16.89 -12.45
CA VAL A 298 11.04 -16.30 -12.26
C VAL A 298 10.14 -17.30 -11.53
N LEU A 299 9.34 -16.83 -10.59
CA LEU A 299 8.38 -17.67 -9.88
C LEU A 299 7.17 -17.99 -10.77
N GLU A 300 7.07 -19.22 -11.25
CA GLU A 300 5.88 -19.68 -11.97
C GLU A 300 4.83 -20.21 -11.00
N LEU A 301 3.66 -19.57 -10.96
CA LEU A 301 2.53 -20.03 -10.14
C LEU A 301 1.79 -21.18 -10.81
N SER A 302 1.36 -22.15 -10.00
CA SER A 302 0.49 -23.25 -10.44
C SER A 302 -0.98 -22.82 -10.53
N VAL A 303 -1.33 -21.71 -9.88
CA VAL A 303 -2.69 -21.20 -9.75
C VAL A 303 -2.86 -20.00 -10.68
N PRO A 304 -3.77 -20.03 -11.65
CA PRO A 304 -3.99 -18.90 -12.54
C PRO A 304 -4.69 -17.75 -11.80
N SER A 305 -4.43 -16.52 -12.23
CA SER A 305 -5.24 -15.37 -11.84
C SER A 305 -6.60 -15.42 -12.53
N LEU A 306 -7.64 -15.02 -11.81
CA LEU A 306 -8.96 -14.79 -12.40
C LEU A 306 -8.98 -13.47 -13.17
N THR A 307 -9.82 -13.40 -14.21
CA THR A 307 -9.98 -12.20 -15.04
C THR A 307 -11.12 -11.30 -14.60
N GLU A 308 -12.14 -11.86 -13.94
CA GLU A 308 -13.34 -11.13 -13.52
C GLU A 308 -13.73 -11.50 -12.07
N PRO A 309 -14.34 -10.56 -11.31
CA PRO A 309 -14.86 -10.86 -10.00
C PRO A 309 -16.07 -11.80 -10.08
N SER A 310 -16.20 -12.66 -9.08
CA SER A 310 -17.40 -13.46 -8.88
C SER A 310 -18.50 -12.66 -8.15
N GLY A 311 -19.73 -13.16 -8.19
CA GLY A 311 -20.89 -12.50 -7.55
C GLY A 311 -21.70 -11.67 -8.54
N VAL A 312 -22.43 -10.68 -8.02
CA VAL A 312 -23.30 -9.79 -8.82
C VAL A 312 -22.62 -8.44 -8.99
N GLU A 313 -22.28 -8.11 -10.23
CA GLU A 313 -21.78 -6.79 -10.61
C GLU A 313 -22.81 -5.70 -10.27
N TRP A 314 -22.31 -4.57 -9.81
CA TRP A 314 -23.09 -3.38 -9.49
C TRP A 314 -22.63 -2.22 -10.37
N GLU A 315 -23.55 -1.30 -10.66
CA GLU A 315 -23.24 -0.08 -11.39
C GLU A 315 -22.47 0.88 -10.49
N GLU A 316 -21.39 1.50 -11.00
CA GLU A 316 -20.56 2.48 -10.29
C GLU A 316 -21.28 3.81 -10.02
N SER A 317 -22.35 3.75 -9.24
CA SER A 317 -23.19 4.87 -8.80
C SER A 317 -23.23 4.90 -7.27
N GLU A 318 -23.06 6.10 -6.71
CA GLU A 318 -23.19 6.34 -5.28
C GLU A 318 -24.58 5.95 -4.77
N GLU A 319 -25.64 6.24 -5.53
CA GLU A 319 -27.01 5.89 -5.19
C GLU A 319 -27.20 4.37 -5.10
N VAL A 320 -26.67 3.63 -6.07
CA VAL A 320 -26.73 2.16 -6.09
C VAL A 320 -25.97 1.57 -4.90
N LEU A 321 -24.76 2.05 -4.64
CA LEU A 321 -23.95 1.58 -3.50
C LEU A 321 -24.59 1.93 -2.15
N GLN A 322 -25.26 3.07 -2.05
CA GLN A 322 -26.01 3.46 -0.85
C GLN A 322 -27.24 2.57 -0.61
N GLU A 323 -27.92 2.12 -1.67
CA GLU A 323 -29.05 1.19 -1.56
C GLU A 323 -28.59 -0.23 -1.20
N LEU A 324 -27.54 -0.73 -1.85
CA LEU A 324 -27.03 -2.08 -1.65
C LEU A 324 -26.29 -2.25 -0.31
N TYR A 325 -25.49 -1.25 0.08
CA TYR A 325 -24.61 -1.31 1.25
C TYR A 325 -24.78 -0.10 2.20
N PRO A 326 -26.00 0.19 2.69
CA PRO A 326 -26.32 1.44 3.40
C PRO A 326 -25.50 1.65 4.67
N ALA A 327 -25.20 0.57 5.41
CA ALA A 327 -24.44 0.64 6.64
C ALA A 327 -22.97 0.97 6.39
N ILE A 328 -22.36 0.33 5.38
CA ILE A 328 -20.96 0.56 4.98
C ILE A 328 -20.82 1.97 4.41
N TYR A 329 -21.73 2.36 3.50
CA TYR A 329 -21.76 3.69 2.89
C TYR A 329 -21.84 4.79 3.94
N LYS A 330 -22.79 4.69 4.88
CA LYS A 330 -22.94 5.68 5.96
C LYS A 330 -21.71 5.79 6.87
N HIS A 331 -20.93 4.71 7.00
CA HIS A 331 -19.75 4.69 7.85
C HIS A 331 -18.54 5.36 7.18
N PHE A 332 -18.29 5.06 5.91
CA PHE A 332 -17.06 5.49 5.22
C PHE A 332 -17.22 6.76 4.37
N SER A 333 -18.43 7.09 3.89
CA SER A 333 -18.66 8.23 2.98
C SER A 333 -18.81 9.60 3.69
N LYS A 334 -18.06 9.88 4.76
CA LYS A 334 -18.21 11.10 5.61
C LYS A 334 -17.04 12.07 5.58
#